data_AF-A0A6P9AR03-F1
#
_entry.id   AF-A0A6P9AR03-F1
#
_cell.length_a   1.000
_cell.length_b   1.000
_cell.length_c   1.000
_cell.angle_alpha   90.00
_cell.angle_beta   90.00
_cell.angle_gamma   90.00
#
_symmetry.space_group_name_H-M   'P 1'
#
loop_
_entity.id
_entity.type
_entity.pdbx_description
1 polymer ?
#
loop_
_entity_poly.entity_id
_entity_poly.type
_entity_poly.pdbx_seq_one_letter_code
_entity_poly.pdbx_strand_id
1 'polypeptide(L)'
;MVYMDDQRVMMIYLFPLNEVVVDFFDVLKSLSSGYASFDYEDAGYQPAELVKMDIFLNGKSVEELITIVPREKAYSVGKSMCERLRDLIPRQMFEIAIQAGLGNKIIARET
;
A
#
# COMPACT_ATOMS: atom_id res chain seq x y z
N MET A 1 -1.52 -0.85 -26.89
CA MET A 1 -1.32 -2.32 -26.88
C MET A 1 -0.86 -2.72 -28.25
N VAL A 2 0.29 -3.39 -28.36
CA VAL A 2 0.91 -3.80 -29.62
C VAL A 2 1.16 -5.31 -29.55
N TYR A 3 0.65 -6.06 -30.52
CA TYR A 3 0.90 -7.50 -30.64
C TYR A 3 2.25 -7.70 -31.32
N MET A 4 3.18 -8.37 -30.65
CA MET A 4 4.50 -8.67 -31.23
C MET A 4 4.47 -9.92 -32.09
N ASP A 5 3.64 -10.90 -31.70
CA ASP A 5 3.29 -12.11 -32.43
C ASP A 5 1.98 -12.69 -31.84
N ASP A 6 1.62 -13.91 -32.25
CA ASP A 6 0.40 -14.60 -31.81
C ASP A 6 0.40 -14.94 -30.30
N GLN A 7 1.55 -14.89 -29.63
CA GLN A 7 1.71 -15.29 -28.22
C GLN A 7 2.16 -14.16 -27.29
N ARG A 8 2.69 -13.06 -27.83
CA ARG A 8 3.30 -11.96 -27.05
C ARG A 8 2.65 -10.62 -27.35
N VAL A 9 2.35 -9.90 -26.29
CA VAL A 9 1.78 -8.56 -26.33
C VAL A 9 2.66 -7.59 -25.56
N MET A 10 2.92 -6.43 -26.15
CA MET A 10 3.50 -5.28 -25.48
C MET A 10 2.38 -4.31 -25.05
N MET A 11 2.42 -3.91 -23.78
CA MET A 11 1.52 -2.90 -23.22
C MET A 11 2.34 -1.78 -22.60
N ILE A 12 1.91 -0.54 -22.83
CA ILE A 12 2.53 0.66 -22.27
C ILE A 12 1.43 1.34 -21.45
N TYR A 13 1.72 1.56 -20.17
CA TYR A 13 0.80 2.20 -19.23
C TYR A 13 1.53 3.29 -18.47
N LEU A 14 0.82 4.39 -18.23
CA LEU A 14 1.19 5.35 -17.22
C LEU A 14 0.71 4.81 -15.87
N PHE A 15 1.64 4.62 -14.93
CA PHE A 15 1.34 3.95 -13.67
C PHE A 15 2.11 4.58 -12.50
N PRO A 16 1.50 4.75 -11.31
CA PRO A 16 2.19 5.32 -10.16
C PRO A 16 3.36 4.46 -9.70
N LEU A 17 4.56 5.05 -9.60
CA LEU A 17 5.77 4.32 -9.22
C LEU A 17 5.66 3.68 -7.83
N ASN A 18 4.96 4.32 -6.90
CA ASN A 18 4.74 3.79 -5.54
C ASN A 18 4.00 2.44 -5.54
N GLU A 19 3.13 2.17 -6.51
CA GLU A 19 2.41 0.89 -6.62
C GLU A 19 3.30 -0.20 -7.23
N VAL A 20 4.29 0.18 -8.06
CA VAL A 20 5.26 -0.76 -8.65
C VAL A 20 6.20 -1.33 -7.60
N VAL A 21 6.62 -0.51 -6.63
CA VAL A 21 7.67 -0.87 -5.66
C VAL A 21 7.18 -1.86 -4.59
N VAL A 22 5.87 -1.92 -4.30
CA VAL A 22 5.35 -2.72 -3.19
C VAL A 22 5.23 -4.21 -3.53
N ASP A 23 4.29 -4.59 -4.42
CA ASP A 23 3.97 -6.00 -4.71
C ASP A 23 3.80 -6.29 -6.22
N PHE A 24 4.05 -5.31 -7.09
CA PHE A 24 3.71 -5.44 -8.52
C PHE A 24 4.50 -6.55 -9.22
N PHE A 25 5.81 -6.66 -8.94
CA PHE A 25 6.67 -7.66 -9.58
C PHE A 25 6.20 -9.09 -9.28
N ASP A 26 5.91 -9.39 -8.01
CA ASP A 26 5.49 -10.72 -7.57
C ASP A 26 4.11 -11.08 -8.14
N VAL A 27 3.16 -10.14 -8.12
CA VAL A 27 1.84 -10.32 -8.71
C VAL A 27 1.92 -10.56 -10.21
N LEU A 28 2.73 -9.78 -10.94
CA LEU A 28 2.90 -9.92 -12.38
C LEU A 28 3.48 -11.30 -12.74
N LYS A 29 4.54 -11.72 -12.04
CA LYS A 29 5.18 -13.02 -12.27
C LYS A 29 4.23 -14.17 -11.95
N SER A 30 3.47 -14.08 -10.86
CA SER A 30 2.47 -15.08 -10.49
C SER A 30 1.36 -15.22 -11.55
N LEU A 31 0.74 -14.11 -11.95
CA LEU A 31 -0.36 -14.11 -12.95
C LEU A 31 0.08 -14.62 -14.32
N SER A 32 1.33 -14.34 -14.68
CA SER A 32 1.89 -14.74 -15.96
C SER A 32 2.63 -16.07 -15.93
N SER A 33 2.65 -16.81 -14.80
CA SER A 33 3.49 -18.02 -14.65
C SER A 33 4.96 -17.78 -15.00
N GLY A 34 5.46 -16.57 -14.72
CA GLY A 34 6.84 -16.14 -14.97
C GLY A 34 7.11 -15.54 -16.35
N TYR A 35 6.17 -15.64 -17.31
CA TYR A 35 6.38 -15.24 -18.70
C TYR A 35 6.39 -13.73 -18.92
N ALA A 36 5.69 -12.94 -18.10
CA ALA A 36 5.66 -11.49 -18.27
C ALA A 36 6.92 -10.84 -17.69
N SER A 37 7.43 -9.84 -18.39
CA SER A 37 8.42 -8.89 -17.91
C SER A 37 7.87 -7.48 -18.05
N PHE A 38 8.42 -6.55 -17.29
CA PHE A 38 8.13 -5.14 -17.45
C PHE A 38 9.42 -4.34 -17.27
N ASP A 39 9.41 -3.16 -17.86
CA ASP A 39 10.42 -2.13 -17.67
C ASP A 39 9.67 -0.81 -17.43
N TYR A 40 10.32 0.16 -16.81
CA TYR A 40 9.71 1.46 -16.53
C TYR A 40 10.70 2.59 -16.77
N GLU A 41 10.17 3.71 -17.22
CA GLU A 41 10.87 4.97 -17.37
C GLU A 41 10.16 6.06 -16.58
N ASP A 42 10.89 7.09 -16.17
CA ASP A 42 10.29 8.22 -15.47
C ASP A 42 9.35 8.98 -16.41
N ALA A 43 8.09 9.11 -15.99
CA ALA A 43 7.04 9.84 -16.71
C ALA A 43 6.68 11.18 -16.06
N GLY A 44 7.49 11.63 -15.10
CA GLY A 44 7.31 12.88 -14.39
C GLY A 44 6.25 12.83 -13.27
N TYR A 45 6.12 13.94 -12.55
CA TYR A 45 5.20 14.07 -11.44
C TYR A 45 3.77 14.38 -11.90
N GLN A 46 2.80 13.79 -11.22
CA GLN A 46 1.38 14.04 -11.46
C GLN A 46 0.67 14.44 -10.16
N PRO A 47 -0.33 15.32 -10.23
CA PRO A 47 -1.17 15.62 -9.08
C PRO A 47 -1.95 14.37 -8.66
N ALA A 48 -1.96 14.09 -7.37
CA ALA A 48 -2.69 12.98 -6.78
C ALA A 48 -3.32 13.40 -5.45
N GLU A 49 -4.51 12.87 -5.15
CA GLU A 49 -5.20 13.05 -3.88
C GLU A 49 -4.58 12.15 -2.81
N LEU A 50 -3.57 12.68 -2.13
CA LEU A 50 -2.82 11.98 -1.09
C LEU A 50 -3.21 12.47 0.31
N VAL A 51 -3.23 11.55 1.26
CA VAL A 51 -3.47 11.85 2.67
C VAL A 51 -2.34 11.28 3.53
N LYS A 52 -1.97 12.05 4.56
CA LYS A 52 -1.09 11.57 5.62
C LYS A 52 -1.89 10.68 6.56
N MET A 53 -1.45 9.44 6.71
CA MET A 53 -2.02 8.47 7.65
C MET A 53 -1.10 8.33 8.85
N ASP A 54 -1.66 8.56 10.04
CA ASP A 54 -0.99 8.41 11.32
C ASP A 54 -1.42 7.09 11.97
N ILE A 55 -0.48 6.42 12.65
CA ILE A 55 -0.74 5.21 13.44
C ILE A 55 -0.60 5.56 14.92
N PHE A 56 -1.58 5.13 15.71
CA PHE A 56 -1.62 5.35 17.15
C PHE A 56 -1.60 4.00 17.88
N LEU A 57 -0.76 3.91 18.91
CA LEU A 57 -0.74 2.81 19.86
C LEU A 57 -1.15 3.35 21.24
N ASN A 58 -2.26 2.84 21.79
CA ASN A 58 -2.83 3.34 23.04
C ASN A 58 -3.02 4.87 23.06
N GLY A 59 -3.49 5.42 21.93
CA GLY A 59 -3.71 6.85 21.74
C GLY A 59 -2.46 7.69 21.52
N LYS A 60 -1.25 7.10 21.55
CA LYS A 60 0.01 7.80 21.25
C LYS A 60 0.38 7.60 19.79
N SER A 61 0.63 8.69 19.08
CA SER A 61 1.10 8.64 17.69
C SER A 61 2.50 8.03 17.63
N VAL A 62 2.73 7.16 16.65
CA VAL A 62 4.03 6.57 16.33
C VAL A 62 4.51 7.19 15.03
N GLU A 63 5.49 8.09 15.12
CA GLU A 63 5.94 8.90 13.97
C GLU A 63 6.59 8.05 12.87
N GLU A 64 7.23 6.95 13.26
CA GLU A 64 7.94 6.03 12.38
C GLU A 64 6.99 5.25 11.45
N LEU A 65 5.71 5.16 11.81
CA LEU A 65 4.69 4.44 11.04
C LEU A 65 3.81 5.37 10.20
N ILE A 66 4.06 6.67 10.25
CA ILE A 66 3.35 7.65 9.43
C ILE A 66 3.63 7.38 7.96
N THR A 67 2.57 7.26 7.16
CA THR A 67 2.69 6.94 5.74
C THR A 67 1.80 7.85 4.89
N ILE A 68 2.26 8.23 3.70
CA ILE A 68 1.43 8.94 2.71
C ILE A 68 0.72 7.89 1.85
N VAL A 69 -0.60 7.97 1.78
CA VAL A 69 -1.43 7.00 1.05
C VAL A 69 -2.43 7.72 0.14
N PRO A 70 -2.81 7.12 -1.01
CA PRO A 70 -3.93 7.62 -1.80
C PRO A 70 -5.21 7.68 -0.95
N ARG A 71 -5.95 8.77 -1.04
CA ARG A 71 -7.16 9.01 -0.21
C ARG A 71 -8.17 7.87 -0.29
N GLU A 72 -8.37 7.32 -1.48
CA GLU A 72 -9.31 6.23 -1.74
C GLU A 72 -8.89 4.91 -1.08
N LYS A 73 -7.58 4.68 -0.92
CA LYS A 73 -7.01 3.47 -0.31
C LYS A 73 -6.75 3.60 1.18
N ALA A 74 -6.98 4.78 1.77
CA ALA A 74 -6.60 5.05 3.16
C ALA A 74 -7.22 4.07 4.16
N TYR A 75 -8.50 3.72 4.00
CA TYR A 75 -9.18 2.76 4.88
C TYR A 75 -8.59 1.34 4.78
N SER A 76 -8.41 0.82 3.56
CA SER A 76 -7.89 -0.53 3.36
C SER A 76 -6.45 -0.67 3.84
N VAL A 77 -5.60 0.32 3.55
CA VAL A 77 -4.20 0.32 4.01
C VAL A 77 -4.13 0.47 5.52
N GLY A 78 -4.92 1.38 6.11
CA GLY A 78 -4.97 1.55 7.56
C GLY A 78 -5.44 0.29 8.29
N LYS A 79 -6.49 -0.36 7.79
CA LYS A 79 -6.98 -1.63 8.35
C LYS A 79 -5.92 -2.73 8.28
N SER A 80 -5.31 -2.93 7.10
CA SER A 80 -4.27 -3.95 6.93
C SER A 80 -3.05 -3.69 7.82
N MET A 81 -2.68 -2.42 8.01
CA MET A 81 -1.62 -2.02 8.93
C MET A 81 -1.98 -2.37 10.38
N CYS A 82 -3.19 -2.06 10.83
CA CYS A 82 -3.65 -2.40 12.18
C CYS A 82 -3.66 -3.91 12.42
N GLU A 83 -4.13 -4.71 11.45
CA GLU A 83 -4.14 -6.18 11.52
C GLU A 83 -2.71 -6.74 11.61
N ARG A 84 -1.80 -6.27 10.74
CA ARG A 84 -0.39 -6.69 10.76
C ARG A 84 0.28 -6.35 12.09
N LEU A 85 0.03 -5.16 12.62
CA LEU A 85 0.59 -4.74 13.92
C LEU A 85 0.03 -5.57 15.08
N ARG A 86 -1.26 -5.91 15.05
CA ARG A 86 -1.87 -6.79 16.08
C ARG A 86 -1.20 -8.16 16.08
N ASP A 87 -0.91 -8.70 14.90
CA ASP A 87 -0.30 -10.03 14.77
C ASP A 87 1.21 -10.01 15.12
N LEU A 88 1.90 -8.88 14.90
CA LEU A 88 3.32 -8.70 15.21
C LEU A 88 3.60 -8.31 16.66
N ILE A 89 2.73 -7.52 17.28
CA ILE A 89 2.93 -7.02 18.65
C ILE A 89 2.63 -8.15 19.64
N PRO A 90 3.60 -8.55 20.50
CA PRO A 90 3.36 -9.59 21.50
C PRO A 90 2.28 -9.17 22.49
N ARG A 91 1.36 -10.09 22.80
CA ARG A 91 0.29 -9.86 23.78
C ARG A 91 0.88 -9.47 25.13
N GLN A 92 0.37 -8.37 25.68
CA GLN A 92 0.74 -7.87 27.01
C GLN A 92 -0.36 -8.23 28.03
N MET A 93 -0.10 -7.99 29.32
CA MET A 93 -1.12 -8.10 30.39
C MET A 93 -2.18 -6.97 30.35
N PHE A 94 -2.19 -6.17 29.29
CA PHE A 94 -3.14 -5.11 29.01
C PHE A 94 -3.46 -5.08 27.51
N GLU A 95 -4.65 -4.58 27.16
CA GLU A 95 -5.05 -4.41 25.76
C GLU A 95 -4.24 -3.30 25.09
N ILE A 96 -3.76 -3.55 23.87
CA ILE A 96 -3.08 -2.56 23.05
C ILE A 96 -4.04 -2.12 21.97
N ALA A 97 -4.63 -0.93 22.12
CA ALA A 97 -5.45 -0.34 21.08
C ALA A 97 -4.56 0.16 19.94
N ILE A 98 -4.69 -0.45 18.76
CA ILE A 98 -3.98 -0.07 17.54
C ILE A 98 -4.98 0.68 16.66
N GLN A 99 -4.65 1.91 16.26
CA GLN A 99 -5.57 2.76 15.51
C GLN A 99 -4.87 3.40 14.32
N ALA A 100 -5.54 3.46 13.18
CA ALA A 100 -5.11 4.26 12.04
C ALA A 100 -6.01 5.50 11.94
N GLY A 101 -5.41 6.67 11.76
CA GLY A 101 -6.10 7.95 11.68
C GLY A 101 -5.66 8.81 10.49
N LEU A 102 -6.57 9.67 10.05
CA LEU A 102 -6.32 10.73 9.10
C LEU A 102 -6.56 12.06 9.82
N GLY A 103 -5.48 12.71 10.27
CA GLY A 103 -5.57 13.87 11.16
C GLY A 103 -6.36 13.53 12.43
N ASN A 104 -7.49 14.20 12.66
CA ASN A 104 -8.31 14.01 13.86
C ASN A 104 -9.32 12.84 13.76
N LYS A 105 -9.43 12.17 12.62
CA LYS A 105 -10.42 11.11 12.41
C LYS A 105 -9.76 9.74 12.41
N ILE A 106 -10.17 8.88 13.35
CA ILE A 106 -9.81 7.46 13.33
C ILE A 106 -10.61 6.74 12.24
N ILE A 107 -9.92 6.01 11.38
CA ILE A 107 -10.50 5.30 10.24
C ILE A 107 -10.51 3.78 10.43
N ALA A 108 -9.56 3.22 11.19
CA ALA A 108 -9.50 1.80 11.52
C ALA A 108 -9.01 1.61 12.96
N ARG A 109 -9.44 0.52 13.60
CA ARG A 109 -9.06 0.17 14.98
C ARG A 109 -9.05 -1.34 15.15
N GLU A 110 -8.00 -1.85 15.79
CA GLU A 110 -7.83 -3.23 16.25
C GLU A 110 -7.38 -3.22 17.73
N THR A 111 -7.51 -4.36 18.41
CA THR A 111 -7.12 -4.57 19.83
C THR A 111 -6.46 -5.92 20.02
#